data_AF-A0A536KQY9-F1
#
_entry.id   AF-A0A536KQY9-F1
#
_cell.length_a   1.000
_cell.length_b   1.000
_cell.length_c   1.000
_cell.angle_alpha   90.00
_cell.angle_beta   90.00
_cell.angle_gamma   90.00
#
_symmetry.space_group_name_H-M   'P 1'
#
loop_
_entity.id
_entity.type
_entity.pdbx_description
1 polymer ?
#
loop_
_entity_poly.entity_id
_entity_poly.type
_entity_poly.pdbx_seq_one_letter_code
_entity_poly.pdbx_strand_id
1 'polypeptide(L)'
;MAVATAKPERDVVYPEDRLPWPQTILMGLQHVMAMFGATVLVPLILGFNPNTVIFFSGVATLIFLVVTGFKVPSYLGSSFSFIGSVLAVQGAQNPNHGLAYAGIVMAGIIYLAIGGIVHVVGVNPIRFLLPPVVTGTVVAVIGLALASAATGNYAGEPFTATVTLLAAVAAAVYLRGFPRLLPVLIGIVVGYLVSIVYPPCAGAKSACHIDFNAIGQASILGVPTFSFPDFSQFGTTLSLFFFIPVILVAENAGHVYAISGIMKRDLSHMLGRTFIGDGLGTTISGLLGGAGETTYAENIGVMGITRVFSIMVFVVAAVTAILLGFIPIFGALVRSIPVSVQGGIEMYLFGLIAVIGGKIWVDARVDFSKRANLAVAAIPLVIAAGIPATQAIPIHLGGLTLTFNNLGLGALSSIVLYQLLRPGHVRDQEAEPAEVVARE
;
A
#
# COMPACT_ATOMS: atom_id res chain seq x y z
N MET A 1 8.96 -14.10 19.29
CA MET A 1 8.36 -15.05 18.34
C MET A 1 7.63 -16.13 19.13
N ALA A 2 6.30 -16.14 19.09
CA ALA A 2 5.53 -17.20 19.74
C ALA A 2 5.61 -18.48 18.89
N VAL A 3 5.93 -19.59 19.54
CA VAL A 3 6.01 -20.92 18.94
C VAL A 3 4.63 -21.30 18.39
N ALA A 4 4.54 -21.54 17.08
CA ALA A 4 3.33 -22.04 16.43
C ALA A 4 2.94 -23.38 17.04
N THR A 5 1.73 -23.47 17.61
CA THR A 5 1.18 -24.72 18.14
C THR A 5 0.45 -25.44 17.01
N ALA A 6 0.82 -26.69 16.75
CA ALA A 6 0.33 -27.50 15.63
C ALA A 6 -1.14 -27.98 15.77
N LYS A 7 -1.92 -27.43 16.70
CA LYS A 7 -3.31 -27.85 16.95
C LYS A 7 -4.26 -26.81 16.36
N PRO A 8 -5.18 -27.20 15.45
CA PRO A 8 -6.15 -26.26 14.89
C PRO A 8 -7.01 -25.67 16.01
N GLU A 9 -7.08 -24.34 16.07
CA GLU A 9 -7.88 -23.61 17.04
C GLU A 9 -9.36 -23.74 16.62
N ARG A 10 -10.26 -24.08 17.56
CA ARG A 10 -11.64 -24.53 17.26
C ARG A 10 -12.52 -23.49 16.53
N ASP A 11 -12.07 -22.24 16.44
CA ASP A 11 -12.79 -21.11 15.83
C ASP A 11 -12.04 -20.46 14.66
N VAL A 12 -11.01 -21.10 14.11
CA VAL A 12 -10.25 -20.59 12.96
C VAL A 12 -10.60 -21.38 11.70
N VAL A 13 -11.02 -20.67 10.65
CA VAL A 13 -11.24 -21.25 9.32
C VAL A 13 -9.96 -21.09 8.53
N TYR A 14 -9.28 -22.18 8.22
CA TYR A 14 -7.99 -22.17 7.53
C TYR A 14 -8.12 -21.99 6.01
N PRO A 15 -7.03 -21.70 5.28
CA PRO A 15 -7.04 -21.50 3.82
C PRO A 15 -7.72 -22.62 3.02
N GLU A 16 -7.50 -23.87 3.43
CA GLU A 16 -8.06 -25.07 2.83
C GLU A 16 -9.55 -25.30 3.13
N ASP A 17 -10.09 -24.63 4.16
CA ASP A 17 -11.45 -24.83 4.60
C ASP A 17 -12.46 -24.12 3.69
N ARG A 18 -13.63 -24.75 3.54
CA ARG A 18 -14.74 -24.22 2.75
C ARG A 18 -15.91 -23.87 3.64
N LEU A 19 -16.34 -22.62 3.55
CA LEU A 19 -17.59 -22.16 4.13
C LEU A 19 -18.76 -22.47 3.17
N PRO A 20 -20.00 -22.52 3.67
CA PRO A 20 -21.19 -22.49 2.83
C PRO A 20 -21.14 -21.31 1.87
N TRP A 21 -21.49 -21.53 0.60
CA TRP A 21 -21.42 -20.52 -0.46
C TRP A 21 -22.04 -19.15 -0.10
N PRO A 22 -23.21 -19.06 0.56
CA PRO A 22 -23.76 -17.76 0.96
C PRO A 22 -22.84 -16.99 1.92
N GLN A 23 -22.19 -17.69 2.85
CA GLN A 23 -21.25 -17.09 3.79
C GLN A 23 -19.94 -16.70 3.07
N THR A 24 -19.44 -17.55 2.18
CA THR A 24 -18.25 -17.24 1.36
C THR A 24 -18.47 -15.98 0.52
N ILE A 25 -19.65 -15.85 -0.08
CA ILE A 25 -20.00 -14.68 -0.89
C ILE A 25 -20.07 -13.43 -0.03
N LEU A 26 -20.77 -13.49 1.11
CA LEU A 26 -20.89 -12.34 2.01
C LEU A 26 -19.53 -11.88 2.55
N MET A 27 -18.68 -12.83 2.96
CA MET A 27 -17.33 -12.51 3.44
C MET A 27 -16.44 -11.96 2.30
N GLY A 28 -16.58 -12.48 1.09
CA GLY A 28 -15.87 -11.99 -0.09
C GLY A 28 -16.22 -10.53 -0.38
N LEU A 29 -17.52 -10.20 -0.35
CA LEU A 29 -18.00 -8.82 -0.48
C LEU A 29 -17.44 -7.93 0.64
N GLN A 30 -17.39 -8.42 1.88
CA GLN A 30 -16.79 -7.70 3.00
C GLN A 30 -15.30 -7.40 2.77
N HIS A 31 -14.55 -8.32 2.18
CA HIS A 31 -13.15 -8.07 1.81
C HIS A 31 -13.02 -6.99 0.72
N VAL A 32 -13.92 -6.97 -0.27
CA VAL A 32 -13.95 -5.91 -1.29
C VAL A 32 -14.26 -4.55 -0.67
N MET A 33 -15.19 -4.48 0.27
CA MET A 33 -15.51 -3.24 0.99
C MET A 33 -14.33 -2.72 1.82
N ALA A 34 -13.55 -3.62 2.44
CA ALA A 34 -12.41 -3.25 3.28
C ALA A 34 -11.26 -2.62 2.49
N MET A 35 -10.91 -3.22 1.34
CA MET A 35 -9.87 -2.68 0.45
C MET A 35 -10.31 -1.44 -0.34
N PHE A 36 -11.64 -1.26 -0.52
CA PHE A 36 -12.20 -0.30 -1.48
C PHE A 36 -11.55 1.07 -1.35
N GLY A 37 -11.46 1.57 -0.11
CA GLY A 37 -10.94 2.89 0.18
C GLY A 37 -9.56 3.15 -0.41
N ALA A 38 -8.57 2.28 -0.14
CA ALA A 38 -7.22 2.44 -0.62
C ALA A 38 -7.09 2.17 -2.13
N THR A 39 -7.76 1.13 -2.65
CA THR A 39 -7.65 0.74 -4.07
C THR A 39 -8.28 1.75 -5.02
N VAL A 40 -9.34 2.45 -4.61
CA VAL A 40 -9.95 3.51 -5.45
C VAL A 40 -9.27 4.86 -5.29
N LEU A 41 -8.49 5.07 -4.22
CA LEU A 41 -7.78 6.32 -3.99
C LEU A 41 -6.58 6.49 -4.94
N VAL A 42 -5.81 5.43 -5.18
CA VAL A 42 -4.64 5.47 -6.07
C VAL A 42 -4.99 5.95 -7.48
N PRO A 43 -6.00 5.41 -8.19
CA PRO A 43 -6.33 5.91 -9.52
C PRO A 43 -6.79 7.37 -9.51
N LEU A 44 -7.38 7.86 -8.42
CA LEU A 44 -7.75 9.28 -8.29
C LEU A 44 -6.50 10.16 -8.17
N ILE A 45 -5.53 9.76 -7.35
CA ILE A 45 -4.24 10.47 -7.22
C ILE A 45 -3.49 10.48 -8.55
N LEU A 46 -3.46 9.36 -9.27
CA LEU A 46 -2.64 9.15 -10.46
C LEU A 46 -3.34 9.51 -11.79
N GLY A 47 -4.63 9.87 -11.74
CA GLY A 47 -5.44 10.09 -12.93
C GLY A 47 -5.72 8.83 -13.77
N PHE A 48 -5.54 7.64 -13.19
CA PHE A 48 -5.85 6.38 -13.87
C PHE A 48 -7.35 6.09 -13.91
N ASN A 49 -7.78 5.20 -14.80
CA ASN A 49 -9.17 4.76 -14.83
C ASN A 49 -9.45 3.82 -13.62
N PRO A 50 -10.34 4.18 -12.68
CA PRO A 50 -10.62 3.33 -11.51
C PRO A 50 -11.20 1.96 -11.87
N ASN A 51 -11.97 1.86 -12.96
CA ASN A 51 -12.50 0.57 -13.44
C ASN A 51 -11.38 -0.38 -13.86
N THR A 52 -10.35 0.15 -14.54
CA THR A 52 -9.19 -0.65 -14.98
C THR A 52 -8.35 -1.08 -13.79
N VAL A 53 -8.12 -0.18 -12.83
CA VAL A 53 -7.35 -0.50 -11.63
C VAL A 53 -8.05 -1.54 -10.76
N ILE A 54 -9.35 -1.41 -10.48
CA ILE A 54 -10.07 -2.43 -9.68
C ILE A 54 -10.16 -3.78 -10.41
N PHE A 55 -10.30 -3.76 -11.74
CA PHE A 55 -10.29 -4.96 -12.56
C PHE A 55 -8.96 -5.72 -12.42
N PHE A 56 -7.83 -5.02 -12.59
CA PHE A 56 -6.51 -5.65 -12.49
C PHE A 56 -6.10 -6.00 -11.08
N SER A 57 -6.59 -5.30 -10.05
CA SER A 57 -6.47 -5.74 -8.66
C SER A 57 -7.12 -7.12 -8.45
N GLY A 58 -8.31 -7.36 -9.02
CA GLY A 58 -8.96 -8.67 -8.99
C GLY A 58 -8.17 -9.73 -9.78
N VAL A 59 -7.71 -9.41 -10.99
CA VAL A 59 -6.89 -10.32 -11.81
C VAL A 59 -5.56 -10.68 -11.10
N ALA A 60 -4.86 -9.69 -10.56
CA ALA A 60 -3.63 -9.86 -9.80
C ALA A 60 -3.85 -10.74 -8.57
N THR A 61 -4.98 -10.56 -7.86
CA THR A 61 -5.35 -11.44 -6.74
C THR A 61 -5.52 -12.89 -7.19
N LEU A 62 -6.21 -13.16 -8.31
CA LEU A 62 -6.35 -14.53 -8.81
C LEU A 62 -4.98 -15.14 -9.20
N ILE A 63 -4.13 -14.36 -9.87
CA ILE A 63 -2.76 -14.78 -10.21
C ILE A 63 -1.97 -15.12 -8.94
N PHE A 64 -2.01 -14.25 -7.93
CA PHE A 64 -1.34 -14.46 -6.66
C PHE A 64 -1.80 -15.74 -5.96
N LEU A 65 -3.12 -15.98 -5.91
CA LEU A 65 -3.67 -17.19 -5.30
C LEU A 65 -3.21 -18.46 -6.03
N VAL A 66 -3.15 -18.43 -7.37
CA VAL A 66 -2.64 -19.56 -8.17
C VAL A 66 -1.15 -19.78 -7.95
N VAL A 67 -0.33 -18.72 -8.01
CA VAL A 67 1.13 -18.80 -7.84
C VAL A 67 1.52 -19.29 -6.44
N THR A 68 0.78 -18.86 -5.41
CA THR A 68 0.96 -19.35 -4.04
C THR A 68 0.37 -20.74 -3.80
N GLY A 69 -0.24 -21.36 -4.82
CA GLY A 69 -0.84 -22.69 -4.73
C GLY A 69 -2.03 -22.75 -3.77
N PHE A 70 -2.79 -21.66 -3.67
CA PHE A 70 -3.96 -21.51 -2.80
C PHE A 70 -3.65 -21.76 -1.32
N LYS A 71 -2.47 -21.33 -0.84
CA LYS A 71 -2.04 -21.50 0.56
C LYS A 71 -1.94 -20.20 1.34
N VAL A 72 -1.80 -19.06 0.64
CA VAL A 72 -1.63 -17.75 1.27
C VAL A 72 -2.89 -16.93 1.03
N PRO A 73 -3.72 -16.69 2.07
CA PRO A 73 -4.92 -15.89 1.96
C PRO A 73 -4.56 -14.42 1.94
N SER A 74 -4.47 -13.85 0.74
CA SER A 74 -4.17 -12.43 0.57
C SER A 74 -4.92 -11.86 -0.61
N TYR A 75 -5.14 -10.55 -0.54
CA TYR A 75 -5.75 -9.77 -1.60
C TYR A 75 -4.74 -8.72 -2.06
N LEU A 76 -4.63 -8.52 -3.38
CA LEU A 76 -3.73 -7.56 -3.99
C LEU A 76 -4.48 -6.32 -4.43
N GLY A 77 -4.07 -5.16 -3.94
CA GLY A 77 -4.60 -3.87 -4.35
C GLY A 77 -3.47 -2.87 -4.62
N SER A 78 -3.86 -1.67 -5.01
CA SER A 78 -2.91 -0.65 -5.44
C SER A 78 -1.93 -0.25 -4.33
N SER A 79 -0.63 -0.34 -4.61
CA SER A 79 0.44 0.00 -3.67
C SER A 79 0.76 1.49 -3.71
N PHE A 80 0.81 2.09 -2.54
CA PHE A 80 1.17 3.51 -2.37
C PHE A 80 2.65 3.78 -2.66
N SER A 81 3.51 2.76 -2.64
CA SER A 81 4.93 2.88 -2.98
C SER A 81 5.18 3.39 -4.41
N PHE A 82 4.22 3.22 -5.31
CA PHE A 82 4.31 3.65 -6.71
C PHE A 82 3.95 5.13 -6.91
N ILE A 83 3.20 5.74 -6.00
CA ILE A 83 2.59 7.05 -6.24
C ILE A 83 3.64 8.11 -6.57
N GLY A 84 4.68 8.23 -5.74
CA GLY A 84 5.74 9.23 -5.96
C GLY A 84 6.47 9.04 -7.30
N SER A 85 6.81 7.81 -7.67
CA SER A 85 7.53 7.52 -8.92
C SER A 85 6.65 7.73 -10.15
N VAL A 86 5.36 7.40 -10.06
CA VAL A 86 4.39 7.68 -11.12
C VAL A 86 4.21 9.18 -11.31
N LEU A 87 3.99 9.94 -10.25
CA LEU A 87 3.84 11.40 -10.34
C LEU A 87 5.11 12.08 -10.88
N ALA A 88 6.29 11.58 -10.49
CA ALA A 88 7.57 12.09 -11.00
C ALA A 88 7.77 11.82 -12.50
N VAL A 89 7.33 10.67 -13.02
CA VAL A 89 7.53 10.32 -14.44
C VAL A 89 6.44 10.87 -15.37
N GLN A 90 5.19 10.97 -14.88
CA GLN A 90 4.08 11.51 -15.67
C GLN A 90 4.24 13.00 -15.96
N GLY A 91 4.91 13.73 -15.05
CA GLY A 91 5.06 15.18 -15.12
C GLY A 91 3.78 15.92 -14.73
N ALA A 92 3.94 17.17 -14.26
CA ALA A 92 2.80 18.00 -13.82
C ALA A 92 2.00 18.60 -14.99
N GLN A 93 2.56 18.66 -16.20
CA GLN A 93 1.93 19.22 -17.39
C GLN A 93 1.81 18.12 -18.46
N ASN A 94 0.57 17.75 -18.81
CA ASN A 94 0.20 16.62 -19.68
C ASN A 94 0.70 15.26 -19.16
N PRO A 95 -0.04 14.63 -18.22
CA PRO A 95 0.35 13.36 -17.63
C PRO A 95 0.56 12.27 -18.69
N ASN A 96 1.81 11.84 -18.89
CA ASN A 96 2.09 10.70 -19.77
C ASN A 96 1.90 9.40 -18.99
N HIS A 97 0.67 8.87 -19.02
CA HIS A 97 0.35 7.61 -18.34
C HIS A 97 1.12 6.41 -18.92
N GLY A 98 1.50 6.45 -20.20
CA GLY A 98 2.27 5.39 -20.85
C GLY A 98 3.61 5.14 -20.16
N LEU A 99 4.35 6.19 -19.83
CA LEU A 99 5.63 6.08 -19.10
C LEU A 99 5.45 5.48 -17.70
N ALA A 100 4.38 5.88 -17.00
CA ALA A 100 4.05 5.33 -15.69
C ALA A 100 3.78 3.83 -15.73
N TYR A 101 2.98 3.38 -16.69
CA TYR A 101 2.71 1.97 -16.92
C TYR A 101 4.00 1.20 -17.22
N ALA A 102 4.91 1.75 -18.03
CA ALA A 102 6.20 1.15 -18.32
C ALA A 102 7.04 0.97 -17.04
N GLY A 103 7.04 1.97 -16.15
CA GLY A 103 7.69 1.90 -14.85
C GLY A 103 7.10 0.82 -13.95
N ILE A 104 5.77 0.70 -13.90
CA ILE A 104 5.07 -0.35 -13.15
C ILE A 104 5.45 -1.74 -13.68
N VAL A 105 5.48 -1.92 -15.01
CA VAL A 105 5.90 -3.19 -15.64
C VAL A 105 7.34 -3.54 -15.24
N MET A 106 8.26 -2.58 -15.33
CA MET A 106 9.67 -2.80 -14.97
C MET A 106 9.84 -3.16 -13.49
N ALA A 107 9.16 -2.44 -12.59
CA ALA A 107 9.15 -2.78 -11.17
C ALA A 107 8.59 -4.19 -10.92
N GLY A 108 7.48 -4.55 -11.57
CA GLY A 108 6.90 -5.90 -11.45
C GLY A 108 7.87 -7.00 -11.90
N ILE A 109 8.58 -6.80 -13.01
CA ILE A 109 9.58 -7.75 -13.52
C ILE A 109 10.75 -7.89 -12.55
N ILE A 110 11.27 -6.77 -12.03
CA ILE A 110 12.33 -6.79 -11.01
C ILE A 110 11.85 -7.50 -9.76
N TYR A 111 10.61 -7.25 -9.32
CA TYR A 111 10.06 -7.88 -8.14
C TYR A 111 9.87 -9.39 -8.31
N LEU A 112 9.41 -9.81 -9.49
CA LEU A 112 9.34 -11.21 -9.89
C LEU A 112 10.73 -11.87 -9.85
N ALA A 113 11.76 -11.20 -10.38
CA ALA A 113 13.14 -11.69 -10.32
C ALA A 113 13.64 -11.85 -8.88
N ILE A 114 13.38 -10.86 -8.02
CA ILE A 114 13.69 -10.96 -6.58
C ILE A 114 12.95 -12.14 -5.94
N GLY A 115 11.66 -12.31 -6.25
CA GLY A 115 10.86 -13.43 -5.76
C GLY A 115 11.42 -14.80 -6.20
N GLY A 116 11.86 -14.92 -7.45
CA GLY A 116 12.55 -16.10 -7.97
C GLY A 116 13.84 -16.41 -7.22
N ILE A 117 14.67 -15.39 -6.98
CA ILE A 117 15.91 -15.54 -6.19
C ILE A 117 15.59 -16.01 -4.77
N VAL A 118 14.61 -15.38 -4.10
CA VAL A 118 14.20 -15.75 -2.74
C VAL A 118 13.61 -17.16 -2.69
N HIS A 119 12.90 -17.59 -3.73
CA HIS A 119 12.35 -18.94 -3.81
C HIS A 119 13.44 -20.01 -3.83
N VAL A 120 14.58 -19.73 -4.46
CA VAL A 120 15.71 -20.66 -4.57
C VAL A 120 16.67 -20.56 -3.37
N VAL A 121 17.06 -19.33 -3.00
CA VAL A 121 18.07 -19.06 -1.95
C VAL A 121 17.48 -19.11 -0.54
N GLY A 122 16.16 -18.96 -0.41
CA GLY A 122 15.46 -18.88 0.87
C GLY A 122 15.42 -17.46 1.44
N VAL A 123 14.82 -17.33 2.62
CA VAL A 123 14.42 -16.04 3.22
C VAL A 123 15.57 -15.34 3.97
N ASN A 124 16.67 -16.05 4.23
CA ASN A 124 17.77 -15.56 5.06
C ASN A 124 18.43 -14.26 4.54
N PRO A 125 18.69 -14.09 3.22
CA PRO A 125 19.23 -12.83 2.69
C PRO A 125 18.28 -11.65 2.91
N ILE A 126 16.97 -11.88 2.82
CA ILE A 126 15.95 -10.84 3.06
C ILE A 126 16.00 -10.40 4.52
N ARG A 127 16.04 -11.34 5.46
CA ARG A 127 16.16 -11.03 6.90
C ARG A 127 17.45 -10.29 7.25
N PHE A 128 18.52 -10.55 6.50
CA PHE A 128 19.80 -9.88 6.65
C PHE A 128 19.75 -8.43 6.15
N LEU A 129 19.15 -8.21 4.98
CA LEU A 129 19.08 -6.89 4.34
C LEU A 129 18.03 -5.98 5.01
N LEU A 130 16.93 -6.58 5.47
CA LEU A 130 15.75 -5.89 5.99
C LEU A 130 15.43 -6.39 7.40
N PRO A 131 16.30 -6.13 8.39
CA PRO A 131 15.95 -6.35 9.79
C PRO A 131 14.73 -5.50 10.20
N PRO A 132 14.11 -5.74 11.37
CA PRO A 132 12.93 -5.00 11.79
C PRO A 132 13.11 -3.48 11.88
N VAL A 133 14.30 -2.99 12.24
CA VAL A 133 14.61 -1.55 12.24
C VAL A 133 14.46 -0.95 10.84
N VAL A 134 15.07 -1.57 9.82
CA VAL A 134 14.97 -1.13 8.42
C VAL A 134 13.57 -1.31 7.88
N THR A 135 12.94 -2.46 8.15
CA THR A 135 11.57 -2.76 7.67
C THR A 135 10.58 -1.73 8.21
N GLY A 136 10.60 -1.44 9.51
CA GLY A 136 9.75 -0.42 10.11
C GLY A 136 10.04 0.98 9.58
N THR A 137 11.32 1.32 9.33
CA THR A 137 11.69 2.61 8.72
C THR A 137 11.19 2.73 7.29
N VAL A 138 11.36 1.71 6.46
CA VAL A 138 10.89 1.70 5.07
C VAL A 138 9.38 1.86 5.02
N VAL A 139 8.63 1.12 5.85
CA VAL A 139 7.16 1.28 5.93
C VAL A 139 6.78 2.69 6.40
N ALA A 140 7.49 3.24 7.40
CA ALA A 140 7.22 4.60 7.87
C ALA A 140 7.49 5.67 6.80
N VAL A 141 8.56 5.48 6.03
CA VAL A 141 8.95 6.33 4.88
C VAL A 141 7.86 6.34 3.81
N ILE A 142 7.17 5.22 3.53
CA ILE A 142 6.07 5.19 2.54
C ILE A 142 4.98 6.20 2.92
N GLY A 143 4.55 6.17 4.19
CA GLY A 143 3.52 7.09 4.68
C GLY A 143 3.98 8.55 4.65
N LEU A 144 5.19 8.83 5.16
CA LEU A 144 5.73 10.19 5.21
C LEU A 144 6.04 10.77 3.82
N ALA A 145 6.46 9.95 2.86
CA ALA A 145 6.77 10.38 1.51
C ALA A 145 5.54 10.97 0.79
N LEU A 146 4.33 10.57 1.19
CA LEU A 146 3.07 11.02 0.60
C LEU A 146 2.36 12.11 1.43
N ALA A 147 2.95 12.52 2.56
CA ALA A 147 2.36 13.51 3.45
C ALA A 147 2.13 14.87 2.77
N SER A 148 3.03 15.30 1.88
CA SER A 148 2.88 16.56 1.15
C SER A 148 1.71 16.55 0.15
N ALA A 149 1.42 15.41 -0.46
CA ALA A 149 0.25 15.25 -1.33
C ALA A 149 -1.05 15.34 -0.52
N ALA A 150 -1.11 14.63 0.61
CA ALA A 150 -2.25 14.65 1.53
C ALA A 150 -2.55 16.06 2.05
N THR A 151 -1.54 16.78 2.54
CA THR A 151 -1.74 18.13 3.07
C THR A 151 -2.10 19.15 1.98
N GLY A 152 -1.58 18.98 0.76
CA GLY A 152 -1.97 19.78 -0.40
C GLY A 152 -3.45 19.64 -0.75
N ASN A 153 -3.94 18.39 -0.86
CA ASN A 153 -5.35 18.11 -1.12
C ASN A 153 -6.25 18.57 0.03
N TYR A 154 -5.81 18.37 1.27
CA TYR A 154 -6.51 18.84 2.47
C TYR A 154 -6.67 20.37 2.49
N ALA A 155 -5.63 21.11 2.09
CA ALA A 155 -5.64 22.56 2.08
C ALA A 155 -6.61 23.17 1.04
N GLY A 156 -6.98 22.40 0.00
CA GLY A 156 -7.90 22.86 -1.04
C GLY A 156 -9.30 23.19 -0.50
N GLU A 157 -9.81 22.39 0.44
CA GLU A 157 -11.02 22.71 1.20
C GLU A 157 -10.97 22.02 2.58
N PRO A 158 -10.47 22.73 3.61
CA PRO A 158 -10.19 22.12 4.91
C PRO A 158 -11.42 21.64 5.67
N PHE A 159 -12.62 22.22 5.48
CA PHE A 159 -13.79 21.86 6.28
C PHE A 159 -14.27 20.44 5.97
N THR A 160 -14.55 20.15 4.70
CA THR A 160 -14.93 18.82 4.20
C THR A 160 -13.82 17.81 4.49
N ALA A 161 -12.55 18.19 4.27
CA ALA A 161 -11.41 17.32 4.56
C ALA A 161 -11.35 16.95 6.06
N THR A 162 -11.57 17.92 6.96
CA THR A 162 -11.63 17.71 8.41
C THR A 162 -12.79 16.79 8.78
N VAL A 163 -14.00 17.03 8.25
CA VAL A 163 -15.17 16.19 8.55
C VAL A 163 -14.96 14.76 8.06
N THR A 164 -14.39 14.59 6.87
CA THR A 164 -14.04 13.29 6.30
C THR A 164 -13.04 12.53 7.17
N LEU A 165 -11.96 13.21 7.58
CA LEU A 165 -10.94 12.68 8.48
C LEU A 165 -11.55 12.26 9.83
N LEU A 166 -12.33 13.14 10.46
CA LEU A 166 -12.97 12.86 11.74
C LEU A 166 -13.97 11.72 11.64
N ALA A 167 -14.72 11.59 10.55
CA ALA A 167 -15.61 10.48 10.32
C ALA A 167 -14.86 9.15 10.20
N ALA A 168 -13.74 9.12 9.47
CA ALA A 168 -12.89 7.93 9.37
C ALA A 168 -12.29 7.52 10.73
N VAL A 169 -11.75 8.48 11.48
CA VAL A 169 -11.20 8.25 12.82
C VAL A 169 -12.28 7.78 13.78
N ALA A 170 -13.44 8.43 13.80
CA ALA A 170 -14.56 8.05 14.64
C ALA A 170 -15.06 6.63 14.30
N ALA A 171 -15.10 6.27 13.02
CA ALA A 171 -15.43 4.93 12.57
C ALA A 171 -14.43 3.88 13.08
N ALA A 172 -13.12 4.17 13.01
CA ALA A 172 -12.06 3.26 13.45
C ALA A 172 -12.05 3.05 14.99
N VAL A 173 -12.43 4.08 15.76
CA VAL A 173 -12.33 4.09 17.23
C VAL A 173 -13.63 3.66 17.90
N TYR A 174 -14.77 4.23 17.49
CA TYR A 174 -16.02 4.10 18.22
C TYR A 174 -16.95 3.00 17.70
N LEU A 175 -16.86 2.64 16.41
CA LEU A 175 -17.69 1.56 15.88
C LEU A 175 -17.18 0.20 16.34
N ARG A 176 -18.11 -0.76 16.41
CA ARG A 176 -17.86 -2.14 16.84
C ARG A 176 -18.20 -3.11 15.72
N GLY A 177 -17.53 -4.26 15.71
CA GLY A 177 -17.74 -5.30 14.70
C GLY A 177 -17.19 -4.89 13.32
N PHE A 178 -17.90 -5.27 12.26
CA PHE A 178 -17.45 -5.08 10.87
C PHE A 178 -17.27 -3.61 10.43
N PRO A 179 -18.16 -2.65 10.75
CA PRO A 179 -17.98 -1.26 10.33
C PRO A 179 -16.66 -0.60 10.79
N ARG A 180 -16.06 -1.10 11.89
CA ARG A 180 -14.74 -0.64 12.36
C ARG A 180 -13.61 -0.92 11.37
N LEU A 181 -13.81 -1.89 10.48
CA LEU A 181 -12.86 -2.26 9.42
C LEU A 181 -13.03 -1.43 8.14
N LEU A 182 -14.02 -0.54 8.10
CA LEU A 182 -14.36 0.29 6.95
C LEU A 182 -14.15 1.80 7.21
N PRO A 183 -13.15 2.26 8.00
CA PRO A 183 -13.05 3.67 8.36
C PRO A 183 -12.86 4.56 7.15
N VAL A 184 -12.10 4.10 6.15
CA VAL A 184 -11.89 4.83 4.90
C VAL A 184 -13.18 4.97 4.12
N LEU A 185 -13.91 3.86 3.89
CA LEU A 185 -15.17 3.88 3.15
C LEU A 185 -16.21 4.77 3.85
N ILE A 186 -16.33 4.67 5.18
CA ILE A 186 -17.25 5.51 5.96
C ILE A 186 -16.86 6.97 5.87
N GLY A 187 -15.57 7.30 5.98
CA GLY A 187 -15.06 8.64 5.80
C GLY A 187 -15.42 9.21 4.42
N ILE A 188 -15.15 8.46 3.35
CA ILE A 188 -15.50 8.85 1.97
C ILE A 188 -17.00 9.13 1.86
N VAL A 189 -17.85 8.23 2.34
CA VAL A 189 -19.32 8.40 2.27
C VAL A 189 -19.77 9.66 3.00
N VAL A 190 -19.29 9.88 4.24
CA VAL A 190 -19.65 11.07 5.02
C VAL A 190 -19.13 12.34 4.37
N GLY A 191 -17.88 12.36 3.92
CA GLY A 191 -17.27 13.48 3.22
C GLY A 191 -18.01 13.83 1.93
N TYR A 192 -18.35 12.81 1.14
CA TYR A 192 -19.13 12.97 -0.08
C TYR A 192 -20.51 13.57 0.21
N LEU A 193 -21.23 13.09 1.22
CA LEU A 193 -22.52 13.67 1.63
C LEU A 193 -22.39 15.13 2.05
N VAL A 194 -21.32 15.48 2.77
CA VAL A 194 -21.02 16.86 3.15
C VAL A 194 -20.79 17.72 1.91
N SER A 195 -20.02 17.22 0.92
CA SER A 195 -19.80 17.92 -0.35
C SER A 195 -21.09 18.19 -1.15
N ILE A 196 -22.11 17.33 -1.03
CA ILE A 196 -23.42 17.55 -1.67
C ILE A 196 -24.16 18.73 -1.03
N VAL A 197 -24.15 18.83 0.30
CA VAL A 197 -24.97 19.79 1.04
C VAL A 197 -24.25 21.11 1.33
N TYR A 198 -22.92 21.13 1.29
CA TYR A 198 -22.12 22.28 1.69
C TYR A 198 -22.10 23.34 0.56
N PRO A 199 -22.70 24.54 0.77
CA PRO A 199 -22.86 25.53 -0.30
C PRO A 199 -21.57 25.97 -1.01
N PRO A 200 -20.40 26.07 -0.33
CA PRO A 200 -19.14 26.37 -1.00
C PRO A 200 -18.71 25.34 -2.06
N CYS A 201 -19.28 24.12 -2.04
CA CYS A 201 -19.01 23.08 -3.04
C CYS A 201 -19.81 23.24 -4.34
N ALA A 202 -20.76 24.19 -4.38
CA ALA A 202 -21.57 24.44 -5.58
C ALA A 202 -20.75 24.99 -6.76
N GLY A 203 -19.60 25.61 -6.49
CA GLY A 203 -18.73 26.12 -7.54
C GLY A 203 -18.00 24.99 -8.28
N ALA A 204 -18.07 24.99 -9.61
CA ALA A 204 -17.40 23.98 -10.46
C ALA A 204 -15.87 23.91 -10.31
N LYS A 205 -15.25 24.97 -9.78
CA LYS A 205 -13.81 25.03 -9.47
C LYS A 205 -13.49 24.78 -8.00
N SER A 206 -14.49 24.46 -7.18
CA SER A 206 -14.25 24.15 -5.77
C SER A 206 -13.56 22.79 -5.64
N ALA A 207 -12.62 22.66 -4.71
CA ALA A 207 -11.94 21.40 -4.44
C ALA A 207 -12.88 20.31 -3.86
N CYS A 208 -14.10 20.70 -3.50
CA CYS A 208 -15.16 19.82 -3.01
C CYS A 208 -16.32 19.64 -4.01
N HIS A 209 -16.17 20.07 -5.28
CA HIS A 209 -17.20 19.94 -6.30
C HIS A 209 -17.43 18.48 -6.71
N ILE A 210 -18.70 18.13 -6.97
CA ILE A 210 -19.10 16.82 -7.50
C ILE A 210 -19.71 17.03 -8.89
N ASP A 211 -19.12 16.36 -9.90
CA ASP A 211 -19.68 16.32 -11.24
C ASP A 211 -20.75 15.21 -11.37
N PHE A 212 -22.00 15.57 -11.12
CA PHE A 212 -23.14 14.66 -11.28
C PHE A 212 -23.46 14.31 -12.73
N ASN A 213 -23.06 15.15 -13.69
CA ASN A 213 -23.34 14.89 -15.10
C ASN A 213 -22.51 13.71 -15.61
N ALA A 214 -21.24 13.63 -15.21
CA ALA A 214 -20.37 12.50 -15.53
C ALA A 214 -20.95 11.17 -14.99
N ILE A 215 -21.61 11.19 -13.83
CA ILE A 215 -22.27 10.01 -13.26
C ILE A 215 -23.52 9.64 -14.07
N GLY A 216 -24.37 10.63 -14.38
CA GLY A 216 -25.63 10.39 -15.10
C GLY A 216 -25.45 9.93 -16.55
N GLN A 217 -24.32 10.26 -17.18
CA GLN A 217 -23.99 9.82 -18.55
C GLN A 217 -23.25 8.48 -18.61
N ALA A 218 -22.79 7.95 -17.46
CA ALA A 218 -22.04 6.72 -17.43
C ALA A 218 -22.93 5.50 -17.72
N SER A 219 -22.46 4.61 -18.58
CA SER A 219 -23.15 3.36 -18.88
C SER A 219 -23.14 2.42 -17.67
N ILE A 220 -24.22 1.65 -17.51
CA ILE A 220 -24.35 0.67 -16.42
C ILE A 220 -23.41 -0.53 -16.65
N LEU A 221 -23.21 -0.93 -17.90
CA LEU A 221 -22.31 -2.00 -18.31
C LEU A 221 -21.37 -1.50 -19.40
N GLY A 222 -20.09 -1.85 -19.30
CA GLY A 222 -19.07 -1.52 -20.28
C GLY A 222 -17.78 -2.29 -20.03
N VAL A 223 -16.83 -2.22 -20.96
CA VAL A 223 -15.52 -2.86 -20.80
C VAL A 223 -14.51 -1.87 -20.20
N PRO A 224 -13.59 -2.33 -19.31
CA PRO A 224 -12.50 -1.49 -18.84
C PRO A 224 -11.66 -0.96 -20.02
N THR A 225 -11.17 0.26 -19.90
CA THR A 225 -10.28 0.83 -20.91
C THR A 225 -8.86 0.35 -20.66
N PHE A 226 -8.27 -0.34 -21.62
CA PHE A 226 -6.87 -0.74 -21.53
C PHE A 226 -5.97 0.30 -22.18
N SER A 227 -4.88 0.60 -21.47
CA SER A 227 -3.84 1.52 -21.90
C SER A 227 -2.50 0.78 -21.88
N PHE A 228 -1.60 1.12 -22.81
CA PHE A 228 -0.35 0.38 -22.97
C PHE A 228 0.86 1.18 -22.48
N PRO A 229 1.91 0.50 -22.01
CA PRO A 229 3.13 1.15 -21.58
C PRO A 229 3.92 1.76 -22.75
N ASP A 230 4.53 2.91 -22.49
CA ASP A 230 5.48 3.57 -23.37
C ASP A 230 6.90 3.42 -22.81
N PHE A 231 7.77 2.73 -23.54
CA PHE A 231 9.16 2.50 -23.15
C PHE A 231 10.15 3.51 -23.74
N SER A 232 9.66 4.62 -24.33
CA SER A 232 10.49 5.65 -24.95
C SER A 232 11.56 6.24 -24.03
N GLN A 233 11.27 6.35 -22.72
CA GLN A 233 12.21 6.86 -21.71
C GLN A 233 12.66 5.79 -20.72
N PHE A 234 13.17 4.67 -21.23
CA PHE A 234 13.55 3.50 -20.43
C PHE A 234 14.50 3.85 -19.26
N GLY A 235 15.57 4.60 -19.50
CA GLY A 235 16.60 4.88 -18.47
C GLY A 235 16.06 5.65 -17.26
N THR A 236 15.39 6.79 -17.49
CA THR A 236 14.79 7.60 -16.43
C THR A 236 13.71 6.81 -15.68
N THR A 237 12.83 6.15 -16.43
CA THR A 237 11.72 5.39 -15.86
C THR A 237 12.22 4.21 -15.03
N LEU A 238 13.23 3.48 -15.50
CA LEU A 238 13.86 2.40 -14.74
C LEU A 238 14.44 2.95 -13.43
N SER A 239 15.17 4.06 -13.47
CA SER A 239 15.81 4.63 -12.28
C SER A 239 14.81 5.01 -11.18
N LEU A 240 13.66 5.60 -11.56
CA LEU A 240 12.61 6.01 -10.63
C LEU A 240 11.86 4.83 -9.98
N PHE A 241 11.76 3.69 -10.68
CA PHE A 241 10.97 2.53 -10.23
C PHE A 241 11.83 1.39 -9.68
N PHE A 242 13.15 1.41 -9.89
CA PHE A 242 14.08 0.35 -9.51
C PHE A 242 14.04 -0.03 -8.02
N PHE A 243 13.79 0.95 -7.14
CA PHE A 243 13.78 0.73 -5.69
C PHE A 243 12.44 0.27 -5.11
N ILE A 244 11.34 0.45 -5.84
CA ILE A 244 10.00 0.04 -5.39
C ILE A 244 9.96 -1.46 -5.04
N PRO A 245 10.48 -2.39 -5.86
CA PRO A 245 10.49 -3.81 -5.53
C PRO A 245 11.15 -4.16 -4.20
N VAL A 246 12.19 -3.43 -3.80
CA VAL A 246 12.87 -3.63 -2.50
C VAL A 246 11.96 -3.24 -1.35
N ILE A 247 11.15 -2.19 -1.54
CA ILE A 247 10.14 -1.72 -0.58
C ILE A 247 9.00 -2.74 -0.50
N LEU A 248 8.52 -3.24 -1.64
CA LEU A 248 7.47 -4.27 -1.70
C LEU A 248 7.91 -5.58 -1.03
N VAL A 249 9.19 -5.95 -1.12
CA VAL A 249 9.73 -7.08 -0.35
C VAL A 249 9.52 -6.87 1.15
N ALA A 250 9.85 -5.69 1.68
CA ALA A 250 9.70 -5.38 3.10
C ALA A 250 8.22 -5.39 3.53
N GLU A 251 7.37 -4.74 2.74
CA GLU A 251 5.93 -4.63 2.96
C GLU A 251 5.24 -6.01 2.92
N ASN A 252 5.40 -6.75 1.83
CA ASN A 252 4.76 -8.05 1.64
C ASN A 252 5.31 -9.09 2.64
N ALA A 253 6.61 -9.04 2.98
CA ALA A 253 7.13 -9.88 4.06
C ALA A 253 6.44 -9.59 5.40
N GLY A 254 6.27 -8.31 5.75
CA GLY A 254 5.52 -7.88 6.92
C GLY A 254 4.09 -8.42 6.94
N HIS A 255 3.39 -8.33 5.81
CA HIS A 255 2.03 -8.84 5.65
C HIS A 255 1.93 -10.36 5.82
N VAL A 256 2.82 -11.12 5.20
CA VAL A 256 2.86 -12.58 5.35
C VAL A 256 3.17 -12.97 6.80
N TYR A 257 4.08 -12.26 7.49
CA TYR A 257 4.35 -12.50 8.90
C TYR A 257 3.15 -12.14 9.79
N ALA A 258 2.41 -11.08 9.49
CA ALA A 258 1.20 -10.72 10.21
C ALA A 258 0.13 -11.81 10.05
N ILE A 259 -0.15 -12.28 8.83
CA ILE A 259 -1.08 -13.38 8.57
C ILE A 259 -0.62 -14.65 9.31
N SER A 260 0.65 -15.00 9.19
CA SER A 260 1.26 -16.15 9.89
C SER A 260 1.06 -16.08 11.41
N GLY A 261 1.26 -14.90 12.00
CA GLY A 261 1.06 -14.66 13.43
C GLY A 261 -0.39 -14.78 13.89
N ILE A 262 -1.34 -14.25 13.11
CA ILE A 262 -2.78 -14.32 13.44
C ILE A 262 -3.30 -15.76 13.26
N MET A 263 -2.93 -16.42 12.17
CA MET A 263 -3.30 -17.81 11.85
C MET A 263 -2.54 -18.84 12.71
N LYS A 264 -1.45 -18.42 13.37
CA LYS A 264 -0.51 -19.29 14.13
C LYS A 264 0.09 -20.42 13.28
N ARG A 265 0.30 -20.18 11.97
CA ARG A 265 0.88 -21.16 11.03
C ARG A 265 1.96 -20.48 10.20
N ASP A 266 3.15 -21.07 10.19
CA ASP A 266 4.31 -20.47 9.52
C ASP A 266 4.16 -20.46 7.98
N LEU A 267 4.15 -19.25 7.43
CA LEU A 267 4.13 -18.97 5.99
C LEU A 267 5.48 -18.48 5.47
N SER A 268 6.53 -18.44 6.27
CA SER A 268 7.84 -17.89 5.87
C SER A 268 8.42 -18.57 4.62
N HIS A 269 8.25 -19.89 4.51
CA HIS A 269 8.68 -20.66 3.33
C HIS A 269 7.95 -20.28 2.03
N MET A 270 6.80 -19.60 2.12
CA MET A 270 6.02 -19.16 0.96
C MET A 270 6.44 -17.78 0.44
N LEU A 271 7.32 -17.05 1.13
CA LEU A 271 7.69 -15.67 0.78
C LEU A 271 8.19 -15.51 -0.67
N GLY A 272 8.99 -16.45 -1.17
CA GLY A 272 9.42 -16.41 -2.58
C GLY A 272 8.24 -16.47 -3.55
N ARG A 273 7.26 -17.34 -3.27
CA ARG A 273 6.05 -17.48 -4.12
C ARG A 273 5.11 -16.28 -3.98
N THR A 274 5.02 -15.67 -2.80
CA THR A 274 4.21 -14.45 -2.62
C THR A 274 4.82 -13.28 -3.40
N PHE A 275 6.15 -13.12 -3.40
CA PHE A 275 6.83 -12.10 -4.19
C PHE A 275 6.66 -12.33 -5.70
N ILE A 276 6.75 -13.58 -6.17
CA ILE A 276 6.51 -13.91 -7.59
C ILE A 276 5.08 -13.59 -7.99
N GLY A 277 4.09 -13.97 -7.16
CA GLY A 277 2.67 -13.72 -7.45
C GLY A 277 2.34 -12.23 -7.53
N ASP A 278 2.93 -11.45 -6.62
CA ASP A 278 2.76 -10.00 -6.54
C ASP A 278 3.48 -9.27 -7.68
N GLY A 279 4.72 -9.68 -8.00
CA GLY A 279 5.46 -9.20 -9.17
C GLY A 279 4.73 -9.49 -10.49
N LEU A 280 4.21 -10.71 -10.67
CA LEU A 280 3.42 -11.06 -11.85
C LEU A 280 2.12 -10.25 -11.97
N GLY A 281 1.40 -10.10 -10.86
CA GLY A 281 0.20 -9.27 -10.79
C GLY A 281 0.48 -7.82 -11.19
N THR A 282 1.54 -7.24 -10.61
CA THR A 282 2.02 -5.89 -10.93
C THR A 282 2.43 -5.74 -12.39
N THR A 283 3.18 -6.70 -12.94
CA THR A 283 3.59 -6.70 -14.36
C THR A 283 2.38 -6.71 -15.29
N ILE A 284 1.41 -7.59 -15.05
CA ILE A 284 0.21 -7.71 -15.88
C ILE A 284 -0.69 -6.48 -15.75
N SER A 285 -0.84 -5.95 -14.53
CA SER A 285 -1.57 -4.71 -14.27
C SER A 285 -0.95 -3.55 -15.04
N GLY A 286 0.38 -3.35 -14.94
CA GLY A 286 1.09 -2.31 -15.68
C GLY A 286 1.03 -2.45 -17.20
N LEU A 287 1.06 -3.69 -17.74
CA LEU A 287 1.01 -3.91 -19.20
C LEU A 287 -0.30 -3.45 -19.84
N LEU A 288 -1.38 -3.39 -19.07
CA LEU A 288 -2.75 -3.15 -19.55
C LEU A 288 -3.41 -1.91 -18.90
N GLY A 289 -2.61 -1.07 -18.24
CA GLY A 289 -3.03 0.25 -17.78
C GLY A 289 -3.57 0.30 -16.34
N GLY A 290 -3.30 -0.73 -15.54
CA GLY A 290 -3.55 -0.78 -14.11
C GLY A 290 -2.45 -0.12 -13.26
N ALA A 291 -2.59 -0.23 -11.94
CA ALA A 291 -1.64 0.32 -10.98
C ALA A 291 -0.61 -0.73 -10.52
N GLY A 292 0.45 -0.31 -9.86
CA GLY A 292 1.32 -1.25 -9.15
C GLY A 292 0.57 -1.87 -7.98
N GLU A 293 0.69 -3.18 -7.77
CA GLU A 293 -0.09 -3.92 -6.78
C GLU A 293 0.80 -4.32 -5.58
N THR A 294 0.17 -4.55 -4.43
CA THR A 294 0.78 -5.16 -3.24
C THR A 294 -0.32 -5.81 -2.39
N THR A 295 0.08 -6.63 -1.43
CA THR A 295 -0.85 -7.22 -0.46
C THR A 295 -1.43 -6.19 0.51
N TYR A 296 -2.70 -6.29 0.89
CA TYR A 296 -3.39 -5.26 1.69
C TYR A 296 -3.48 -5.54 3.19
N ALA A 297 -3.06 -4.57 3.99
CA ALA A 297 -3.12 -4.61 5.45
C ALA A 297 -4.56 -4.56 5.98
N GLU A 298 -5.48 -3.87 5.29
CA GLU A 298 -6.89 -3.76 5.65
C GLU A 298 -7.57 -5.13 5.64
N ASN A 299 -7.30 -5.93 4.60
CA ASN A 299 -7.82 -7.29 4.48
C ASN A 299 -7.22 -8.22 5.53
N ILE A 300 -5.99 -7.98 5.95
CA ILE A 300 -5.37 -8.67 7.09
C ILE A 300 -6.07 -8.29 8.40
N GLY A 301 -6.45 -7.03 8.57
CA GLY A 301 -7.29 -6.58 9.68
C GLY A 301 -8.63 -7.30 9.74
N VAL A 302 -9.28 -7.48 8.57
CA VAL A 302 -10.52 -8.27 8.45
C VAL A 302 -10.32 -9.70 8.94
N MET A 303 -9.24 -10.37 8.50
CA MET A 303 -8.90 -11.73 8.96
C MET A 303 -8.58 -11.76 10.46
N GLY A 304 -7.92 -10.72 10.98
CA GLY A 304 -7.62 -10.57 12.40
C GLY A 304 -8.84 -10.59 13.32
N ILE A 305 -9.96 -10.04 12.84
CA ILE A 305 -11.23 -10.02 13.58
C ILE A 305 -12.08 -11.25 13.28
N THR A 306 -12.25 -11.60 12.01
CA THR A 306 -13.17 -12.67 11.58
C THR A 306 -12.62 -14.08 11.83
N ARG A 307 -11.29 -14.22 11.93
CA ARG A 307 -10.59 -15.52 11.98
C ARG A 307 -10.91 -16.43 10.77
N VAL A 308 -11.31 -15.84 9.66
CA VAL A 308 -11.57 -16.55 8.40
C VAL A 308 -10.45 -16.32 7.41
N PHE A 309 -9.76 -17.41 7.05
CA PHE A 309 -8.64 -17.42 6.12
C PHE A 309 -8.95 -18.21 4.84
N SER A 310 -10.20 -18.66 4.65
CA SER A 310 -10.61 -19.46 3.50
C SER A 310 -10.27 -18.79 2.16
N ILE A 311 -9.58 -19.52 1.28
CA ILE A 311 -9.14 -18.99 -0.01
C ILE A 311 -10.30 -18.65 -0.95
N MET A 312 -11.41 -19.40 -0.84
CA MET A 312 -12.59 -19.16 -1.68
C MET A 312 -13.21 -17.79 -1.41
N VAL A 313 -13.04 -17.23 -0.20
CA VAL A 313 -13.45 -15.86 0.12
C VAL A 313 -12.69 -14.85 -0.74
N PHE A 314 -11.37 -15.03 -0.89
CA PHE A 314 -10.53 -14.18 -1.71
C PHE A 314 -10.78 -14.35 -3.21
N VAL A 315 -11.12 -15.57 -3.65
CA VAL A 315 -11.56 -15.80 -5.04
C VAL A 315 -12.85 -15.02 -5.32
N VAL A 316 -13.85 -15.06 -4.42
CA VAL A 316 -15.07 -14.28 -4.60
C VAL A 316 -14.80 -12.78 -4.58
N ALA A 317 -13.92 -12.30 -3.68
CA ALA A 317 -13.52 -10.91 -3.65
C ALA A 317 -12.88 -10.47 -4.97
N ALA A 318 -11.97 -11.27 -5.52
CA ALA A 318 -11.29 -11.01 -6.78
C ALA A 318 -12.24 -11.02 -7.97
N VAL A 319 -13.16 -11.98 -8.05
CA VAL A 319 -14.20 -12.03 -9.10
C VAL A 319 -15.13 -10.82 -8.99
N THR A 320 -15.49 -10.42 -7.77
CA THR A 320 -16.32 -9.23 -7.55
C THR A 320 -15.60 -7.97 -8.04
N ALA A 321 -14.31 -7.80 -7.74
CA ALA A 321 -13.52 -6.67 -8.22
C ALA A 321 -13.42 -6.63 -9.76
N ILE A 322 -13.25 -7.80 -10.40
CA ILE A 322 -13.32 -7.93 -11.86
C ILE A 322 -14.67 -7.46 -12.40
N LEU A 323 -15.78 -7.91 -11.79
CA LEU A 323 -17.13 -7.51 -12.20
C LEU A 323 -17.37 -6.00 -12.02
N LEU A 324 -16.88 -5.39 -10.94
CA LEU A 324 -16.93 -3.94 -10.73
C LEU A 324 -16.15 -3.17 -11.82
N GLY A 325 -15.10 -3.76 -12.37
CA GLY A 325 -14.40 -3.25 -13.53
C GLY A 325 -15.30 -3.07 -14.75
N PHE A 326 -16.30 -3.93 -14.94
CA PHE A 326 -17.26 -3.86 -16.05
C PHE A 326 -18.44 -2.90 -15.82
N ILE A 327 -18.42 -2.12 -14.74
CA ILE A 327 -19.50 -1.21 -14.35
C ILE A 327 -18.98 0.24 -14.45
N PRO A 328 -19.07 0.93 -15.61
CA PRO A 328 -18.52 2.27 -15.77
C PRO A 328 -19.13 3.31 -14.82
N ILE A 329 -20.41 3.18 -14.48
CA ILE A 329 -21.07 4.05 -13.50
C ILE A 329 -20.38 4.00 -12.13
N PHE A 330 -19.81 2.85 -11.75
CA PHE A 330 -19.01 2.72 -10.53
C PHE A 330 -17.73 3.56 -10.63
N GLY A 331 -17.01 3.50 -11.75
CA GLY A 331 -15.80 4.33 -11.92
C GLY A 331 -16.09 5.81 -12.13
N ALA A 332 -17.27 6.17 -12.65
CA ALA A 332 -17.74 7.55 -12.67
C ALA A 332 -18.03 8.07 -11.26
N LEU A 333 -18.68 7.26 -10.42
CA LEU A 333 -18.90 7.57 -9.00
C LEU A 333 -17.58 7.75 -8.26
N VAL A 334 -16.61 6.85 -8.47
CA VAL A 334 -15.28 6.99 -7.86
C VAL A 334 -14.59 8.28 -8.33
N ARG A 335 -14.59 8.59 -9.62
CA ARG A 335 -14.02 9.83 -10.17
C ARG A 335 -14.71 11.10 -9.68
N SER A 336 -15.97 11.00 -9.27
CA SER A 336 -16.71 12.14 -8.71
C SER A 336 -16.34 12.45 -7.25
N ILE A 337 -15.54 11.61 -6.59
CA ILE A 337 -15.06 11.85 -5.22
C ILE A 337 -14.23 13.15 -5.23
N PRO A 338 -14.62 14.18 -4.45
CA PRO A 338 -13.90 15.43 -4.48
C PRO A 338 -12.51 15.35 -3.87
N VAL A 339 -11.61 16.22 -4.34
CA VAL A 339 -10.21 16.30 -3.88
C VAL A 339 -10.13 16.59 -2.37
N SER A 340 -11.06 17.37 -1.82
CA SER A 340 -11.10 17.63 -0.38
C SER A 340 -11.41 16.39 0.47
N VAL A 341 -12.32 15.53 0.01
CA VAL A 341 -12.63 14.24 0.65
C VAL A 341 -11.41 13.33 0.57
N GLN A 342 -10.77 13.28 -0.61
CA GLN A 342 -9.51 12.58 -0.81
C GLN A 342 -8.43 13.05 0.18
N GLY A 343 -8.22 14.36 0.35
CA GLY A 343 -7.23 14.92 1.28
C GLY A 343 -7.47 14.51 2.74
N GLY A 344 -8.73 14.48 3.19
CA GLY A 344 -9.08 14.00 4.53
C GLY A 344 -8.72 12.52 4.76
N ILE A 345 -8.98 11.68 3.77
CA ILE A 345 -8.67 10.25 3.81
C ILE A 345 -7.17 9.97 3.67
N GLU A 346 -6.49 10.67 2.75
CA GLU A 346 -5.04 10.57 2.57
C GLU A 346 -4.30 10.93 3.86
N MET A 347 -4.74 11.98 4.55
CA MET A 347 -4.16 12.38 5.83
C MET A 347 -4.28 11.28 6.88
N TYR A 348 -5.44 10.60 6.93
CA TYR A 348 -5.66 9.45 7.81
C TYR A 348 -4.79 8.25 7.43
N LEU A 349 -4.82 7.83 6.15
CA LEU A 349 -4.18 6.62 5.67
C LEU A 349 -2.66 6.71 5.70
N PHE A 350 -2.07 7.78 5.17
CA PHE A 350 -0.61 7.93 5.12
C PHE A 350 -0.03 8.12 6.52
N GLY A 351 -0.74 8.82 7.40
CA GLY A 351 -0.38 8.91 8.82
C GLY A 351 -0.44 7.56 9.53
N LEU A 352 -1.49 6.77 9.28
CA LEU A 352 -1.61 5.42 9.85
C LEU A 352 -0.48 4.50 9.39
N ILE A 353 -0.11 4.54 8.11
CA ILE A 353 1.02 3.76 7.56
C ILE A 353 2.33 4.15 8.23
N ALA A 354 2.57 5.45 8.43
CA ALA A 354 3.75 5.92 9.14
C ALA A 354 3.84 5.31 10.56
N VAL A 355 2.73 5.29 11.28
CA VAL A 355 2.63 4.71 12.63
C VAL A 355 2.73 3.17 12.62
N ILE A 356 2.26 2.49 11.57
CA ILE A 356 2.44 1.03 11.41
C ILE A 356 3.93 0.69 11.31
N GLY A 357 4.74 1.50 10.63
CA GLY A 357 6.20 1.36 10.66
C GLY A 357 6.76 1.42 12.09
N GLY A 358 6.25 2.34 12.91
CA GLY A 358 6.56 2.42 14.34
C GLY A 358 6.10 1.19 15.13
N LYS A 359 4.91 0.67 14.84
CA LYS A 359 4.39 -0.55 15.44
C LYS A 359 5.31 -1.76 15.15
N ILE A 360 5.87 -1.87 13.94
CA ILE A 360 6.85 -2.91 13.61
C ILE A 360 8.07 -2.83 14.53
N TRP A 361 8.58 -1.62 14.82
CA TRP A 361 9.68 -1.45 15.76
C TRP A 361 9.32 -1.93 17.17
N VAL A 362 8.12 -1.58 17.64
CA VAL A 362 7.63 -1.96 18.99
C VAL A 362 7.43 -3.47 19.09
N ASP A 363 6.71 -4.07 18.14
CA ASP A 363 6.39 -5.51 18.12
C ASP A 363 7.67 -6.36 18.01
N ALA A 364 8.66 -5.88 17.26
CA ALA A 364 9.97 -6.53 17.13
C ALA A 364 10.95 -6.18 18.26
N ARG A 365 10.58 -5.30 19.20
CA ARG A 365 11.43 -4.81 20.29
C ARG A 365 12.77 -4.25 19.80
N VAL A 366 12.71 -3.37 18.80
CA VAL A 366 13.88 -2.66 18.29
C VAL A 366 14.44 -1.76 19.40
N ASP A 367 15.72 -1.94 19.71
CA ASP A 367 16.42 -1.18 20.73
C ASP A 367 16.94 0.15 20.16
N PHE A 368 16.23 1.23 20.46
CA PHE A 368 16.61 2.59 20.07
C PHE A 368 17.59 3.27 21.03
N SER A 369 18.01 2.63 22.12
CA SER A 369 19.16 3.13 22.90
C SER A 369 20.46 2.95 22.10
N LYS A 370 20.48 2.07 21.10
CA LYS A 370 21.59 1.95 20.15
C LYS A 370 21.56 3.10 19.14
N ARG A 371 22.60 3.95 19.17
CA ARG A 371 22.79 5.08 18.24
C ARG A 371 22.71 4.66 16.77
N ALA A 372 23.20 3.47 16.42
CA ALA A 372 23.09 2.94 15.06
C ALA A 372 21.62 2.77 14.61
N ASN A 373 20.74 2.25 15.46
CA ASN A 373 19.33 2.08 15.13
C ASN A 373 18.61 3.43 15.02
N LEU A 374 18.96 4.40 15.87
CA LEU A 374 18.45 5.77 15.76
C LEU A 374 18.81 6.40 14.42
N ALA A 375 20.07 6.31 13.99
CA ALA A 375 20.52 6.87 12.71
C ALA A 375 19.82 6.22 11.51
N VAL A 376 19.65 4.89 11.54
CA VAL A 376 18.96 4.11 10.50
C VAL A 376 17.48 4.47 10.35
N ALA A 377 16.84 4.96 11.41
CA ALA A 377 15.47 5.43 11.37
C ALA A 377 15.37 6.94 11.06
N ALA A 378 16.09 7.79 11.78
CA ALA A 378 15.90 9.24 11.74
C ALA A 378 16.16 9.87 10.36
N ILE A 379 17.27 9.51 9.71
CA ILE A 379 17.67 10.14 8.44
C ILE A 379 16.66 9.83 7.32
N PRO A 380 16.27 8.56 7.07
CA PRO A 380 15.23 8.24 6.09
C PRO A 380 13.91 8.96 6.29
N LEU A 381 13.45 9.11 7.54
CA LEU A 381 12.17 9.76 7.84
C LEU A 381 12.19 11.24 7.43
N VAL A 382 13.32 11.94 7.67
CA VAL A 382 13.49 13.34 7.27
C VAL A 382 13.57 13.47 5.76
N ILE A 383 14.28 12.57 5.07
CA ILE A 383 14.35 12.56 3.59
C ILE A 383 12.95 12.39 2.99
N ALA A 384 12.17 11.45 3.53
CA ALA A 384 10.82 11.17 3.06
C ALA A 384 9.86 12.36 3.27
N ALA A 385 9.87 12.96 4.47
CA ALA A 385 8.97 14.06 4.82
C ALA A 385 9.40 15.41 4.23
N GLY A 386 10.71 15.66 4.10
CA GLY A 386 11.26 16.96 3.71
C GLY A 386 11.33 17.20 2.20
N ILE A 387 11.30 16.14 1.39
CA ILE A 387 11.38 16.24 -0.07
C ILE A 387 9.99 15.96 -0.67
N PRO A 388 9.45 16.85 -1.52
CA PRO A 388 8.18 16.62 -2.22
C PRO A 388 8.19 15.34 -3.06
N ALA A 389 7.08 14.60 -3.05
CA ALA A 389 6.96 13.32 -3.79
C ALA A 389 7.13 13.46 -5.31
N THR A 390 6.79 14.64 -5.85
CA THR A 390 6.89 14.98 -7.27
C THR A 390 8.31 15.38 -7.71
N GLN A 391 9.22 15.60 -6.76
CA GLN A 391 10.57 16.07 -7.07
C GLN A 391 11.47 14.90 -7.47
N ALA A 392 11.88 14.90 -8.74
CA ALA A 392 12.93 14.04 -9.27
C ALA A 392 14.32 14.58 -8.90
N ILE A 393 15.17 13.75 -8.30
CA ILE A 393 16.51 14.08 -7.85
C ILE A 393 17.52 13.31 -8.71
N PRO A 394 18.17 13.96 -9.70
CA PRO A 394 19.22 13.34 -10.48
C PRO A 394 20.52 13.26 -9.68
N ILE A 395 21.12 12.07 -9.65
CA ILE A 395 22.45 11.81 -9.10
C ILE A 395 23.35 11.36 -10.25
N HIS A 396 24.42 12.12 -10.49
CA HIS A 396 25.38 11.83 -11.55
C HIS A 396 26.55 11.03 -10.99
N LEU A 397 26.69 9.77 -11.42
CA LEU A 397 27.76 8.86 -11.03
C LEU A 397 28.53 8.41 -12.27
N GLY A 398 29.72 8.98 -12.48
CA GLY A 398 30.68 8.50 -13.49
C GLY A 398 30.13 8.38 -14.91
N GLY A 399 29.21 9.25 -15.32
CA GLY A 399 28.55 9.23 -16.65
C GLY A 399 27.13 8.63 -16.66
N LEU A 400 26.69 7.99 -15.56
CA LEU A 400 25.33 7.52 -15.37
C LEU A 400 24.51 8.55 -14.56
N THR A 401 23.33 8.93 -15.06
CA THR A 401 22.38 9.75 -14.28
C THR A 401 21.30 8.82 -13.72
N LEU A 402 21.27 8.68 -12.40
CA LEU A 402 20.23 7.96 -11.67
C LEU A 402 19.25 8.96 -11.09
N THR A 403 17.97 8.84 -11.42
CA THR A 403 16.94 9.73 -10.87
C THR A 403 16.20 9.03 -9.74
N PHE A 404 16.15 9.66 -8.58
CA PHE A 404 15.43 9.18 -7.41
C PHE A 404 14.29 10.13 -7.03
N ASN A 405 13.37 9.63 -6.22
CA ASN A 405 12.41 10.45 -5.48
C ASN A 405 12.66 10.34 -3.96
N ASN A 406 11.86 11.07 -3.18
CA ASN A 406 11.92 11.06 -1.72
C ASN A 406 11.80 9.64 -1.11
N LEU A 407 10.89 8.83 -1.64
CA LEU A 407 10.63 7.46 -1.19
C LEU A 407 11.81 6.53 -1.47
N GLY A 408 12.35 6.57 -2.70
CA GLY A 408 13.51 5.78 -3.11
C GLY A 408 14.77 6.14 -2.32
N LEU A 409 15.05 7.43 -2.14
CA LEU A 409 16.18 7.88 -1.31
C LEU A 409 16.00 7.52 0.17
N GLY A 410 14.79 7.67 0.71
CA GLY A 410 14.48 7.29 2.09
C GLY A 410 14.70 5.80 2.32
N ALA A 411 14.12 4.94 1.48
CA ALA A 411 14.28 3.50 1.61
C ALA A 411 15.74 3.05 1.41
N LEU A 412 16.41 3.54 0.36
CA LEU A 412 17.81 3.21 0.08
C LEU A 412 18.73 3.66 1.22
N SER A 413 18.55 4.89 1.73
CA SER A 413 19.38 5.39 2.83
C SER A 413 19.21 4.54 4.09
N SER A 414 18.01 4.06 4.41
CA SER A 414 17.80 3.17 5.56
C SER A 414 18.60 1.87 5.42
N ILE A 415 18.53 1.24 4.24
CA ILE A 415 19.24 -0.01 3.95
C ILE A 415 20.75 0.22 4.00
N VAL A 416 21.26 1.24 3.31
CA VAL A 416 22.69 1.54 3.24
C VAL A 416 23.25 1.89 4.61
N LEU A 417 22.59 2.77 5.36
CA LEU A 417 23.01 3.15 6.71
C LEU A 417 23.05 1.93 7.62
N TYR A 418 22.07 1.03 7.54
CA TYR A 418 22.08 -0.17 8.38
C TYR A 418 23.26 -1.09 8.05
N GLN A 419 23.58 -1.26 6.77
CA GLN A 419 24.73 -2.09 6.38
C GLN A 419 26.07 -1.45 6.79
N LEU A 420 26.18 -0.13 6.73
CA LEU A 420 27.39 0.60 7.16
C LEU A 420 27.57 0.62 8.68
N LEU A 421 26.48 0.82 9.42
CA LEU A 421 26.47 0.99 10.88
C LEU A 421 26.22 -0.31 11.63
N ARG A 422 26.33 -1.46 10.95
CA ARG A 422 25.88 -2.74 11.47
C ARG A 422 26.55 -3.07 12.81
N PRO A 423 25.80 -3.51 13.83
CA PRO A 423 26.36 -3.89 15.14
C PRO A 423 27.37 -5.02 14.94
N GLY A 424 28.65 -4.70 15.12
CA GLY A 424 29.78 -5.56 14.75
C GLY A 424 30.97 -4.78 14.15
N HIS A 425 30.72 -3.65 13.48
CA HIS A 425 31.79 -2.75 12.99
C HIS A 425 32.00 -1.52 13.88
N VAL A 426 30.96 -1.08 14.59
CA VAL A 426 31.06 0.00 15.57
C VAL A 426 30.90 -0.62 16.95
N ARG A 427 31.93 -0.47 17.79
CA ARG A 427 31.90 -0.87 19.20
C ARG A 427 30.77 -0.11 19.88
N ASP A 428 29.62 -0.75 20.07
CA ASP A 428 28.62 -0.35 21.06
C ASP A 428 29.21 -0.63 22.47
N GLN A 429 30.26 0.12 22.82
CA GLN A 429 30.79 0.26 24.18
C GLN A 429 30.45 1.67 24.67
N GLU A 430 29.17 1.97 24.76
CA GLU A 430 28.70 3.08 25.57
C GLU A 430 27.33 2.65 26.09
N ALA A 431 27.35 1.91 27.20
CA ALA A 431 26.21 1.81 28.08
C ALA A 431 25.86 3.26 28.46
N GLU A 432 24.67 3.72 28.10
CA GLU A 432 24.16 4.96 28.67
C GLU A 432 24.15 4.83 30.21
N PRO A 433 24.61 5.87 30.92
CA PRO A 433 24.69 5.82 32.37
C PRO A 433 23.28 5.65 32.95
N ALA A 434 23.19 4.90 34.05
CA ALA A 434 21.96 4.75 34.82
C ALA A 434 21.36 6.14 35.10
N GLU A 435 20.22 6.43 34.50
CA GLU A 435 19.60 7.74 34.62
C GLU A 435 19.04 7.91 36.05
N VAL A 436 19.77 8.73 36.81
CA VAL A 436 19.28 9.74 37.75
C VAL A 436 18.28 9.25 38.80
N VAL A 437 18.86 8.84 39.92
CA VAL A 437 18.48 9.20 41.30
C VAL A 437 17.12 9.92 41.42
N ALA A 438 16.11 9.19 41.88
CA ALA A 438 15.03 9.79 42.65
C ALA A 438 15.64 10.43 43.91
N ARG A 439 15.66 11.76 43.98
CA ARG A 439 15.85 12.51 45.22
C ARG A 439 14.47 12.97 45.68
N GLU A 440 14.07 12.36 46.80
CA GLU A 440 13.14 12.78 47.86
C GLU A 440 11.88 13.57 47.50
#